data_AF-A0A023KKI1-F1
#
_entry.id   AF-A0A023KKI1-F1
#
_cell.length_a   1.000
_cell.length_b   1.000
_cell.length_c   1.000
_cell.angle_alpha   90.00
_cell.angle_beta   90.00
_cell.angle_gamma   90.00
#
_symmetry.space_group_name_H-M   'P 1'
#
loop_
_entity.id
_entity.type
_entity.pdbx_description
1 polymer ?
#
loop_
_entity_poly.entity_id
_entity_poly.type
_entity_poly.pdbx_seq_one_letter_code
_entity_poly.pdbx_strand_id
1 'polypeptide(L)'
;MNSCDFRVFLQEFGTTVHLSLPGSVSEKERLLLKLLMQGMSVTEISQYRNRSAKTISHQKKQLFEKLGIQSDITFWRDIFFQYNPEIISATGNNSHKYINDNHYHHIVTPEAISLALENHEFKPWIQPVFCAQTGVLTGCEVLVRWEHPQTGIIPPDQFIPLAESSGLIVIMTRQLMKQTADILMPVKHLLPDNFHIGINVSAGCFLAAGFEKECLNLVKKLGNDKIKLVLELTERNPIPVTPEARAIFDSLHQHNITFALDDFGTGYATYRYLQAFPVDFIKIDKSFVQMASVDEISGHIVDNIVELARKPGLSIVAEGVETQEQADLMIGKGVHFLQGYLYSPPVPGNKFISEWVMKAGG
;
A
#
# COMPACT_ATOMS: atom_id res chain seq x y z
N MET A 1 -16.09 32.46 11.67
CA MET A 1 -14.97 32.89 10.80
C MET A 1 -15.58 33.20 9.44
N ASN A 2 -15.32 34.36 8.85
CA ASN A 2 -15.88 34.70 7.53
C ASN A 2 -15.35 33.69 6.49
N SER A 3 -16.26 32.96 5.85
CA SER A 3 -15.97 32.14 4.66
C SER A 3 -16.28 32.95 3.40
N CYS A 4 -15.62 32.62 2.30
CA CYS A 4 -15.90 33.20 1.00
C CYS A 4 -16.36 32.10 0.04
N ASP A 5 -17.49 32.34 -0.62
CA ASP A 5 -18.00 31.49 -1.67
C ASP A 5 -17.07 31.51 -2.88
N PHE A 6 -16.61 30.33 -3.28
CA PHE A 6 -15.80 30.14 -4.47
C PHE A 6 -16.48 29.14 -5.40
N ARG A 7 -16.54 29.46 -6.70
CA ARG A 7 -17.14 28.60 -7.73
C ARG A 7 -16.22 28.47 -8.94
N VAL A 8 -16.04 27.26 -9.43
CA VAL A 8 -15.23 26.99 -10.62
C VAL A 8 -15.89 25.93 -11.50
N PHE A 9 -15.92 26.19 -12.81
CA PHE A 9 -16.33 25.21 -13.80
C PHE A 9 -15.11 24.40 -14.25
N LEU A 10 -15.20 23.09 -14.09
CA LEU A 10 -14.19 22.13 -14.49
C LEU A 10 -14.60 21.54 -15.84
N GLN A 11 -13.92 22.00 -16.89
CA GLN A 11 -14.28 21.66 -18.27
C GLN A 11 -14.15 20.15 -18.56
N GLU A 12 -13.13 19.51 -18.01
CA GLU A 12 -12.91 18.06 -18.09
C GLU A 12 -14.11 17.25 -17.57
N PHE A 13 -14.80 17.76 -16.56
CA PHE A 13 -15.93 17.08 -15.91
C PHE A 13 -17.29 17.67 -16.28
N GLY A 14 -17.33 18.70 -17.15
CA GLY A 14 -18.57 19.39 -17.53
C GLY A 14 -19.39 19.93 -16.35
N THR A 15 -18.72 20.28 -15.24
CA THR A 15 -19.37 20.49 -13.93
C THR A 15 -18.87 21.76 -13.23
N THR A 16 -19.78 22.49 -12.56
CA THR A 16 -19.44 23.59 -11.65
C THR A 16 -19.35 23.09 -10.21
N VAL A 17 -18.19 23.26 -9.60
CA VAL A 17 -17.96 22.99 -8.17
C VAL A 17 -17.94 24.28 -7.36
N HIS A 18 -18.35 24.19 -6.10
CA HIS A 18 -18.34 25.23 -5.09
C HIS A 18 -17.52 24.80 -3.88
N LEU A 19 -16.79 25.75 -3.32
CA LEU A 19 -15.92 25.58 -2.17
C LEU A 19 -16.18 26.72 -1.20
N SER A 20 -16.23 26.40 0.10
CA SER A 20 -16.21 27.40 1.16
C SER A 20 -14.77 27.69 1.59
N LEU A 21 -14.17 28.74 1.04
CA LEU A 21 -12.78 29.09 1.33
C LEU A 21 -12.66 29.98 2.58
N PRO A 22 -11.50 30.01 3.26
CA PRO A 22 -11.26 30.97 4.33
C PRO A 22 -11.35 32.42 3.82
N GLY A 23 -11.96 33.31 4.59
CA GLY A 23 -12.10 34.73 4.23
C GLY A 23 -10.77 35.49 4.10
N SER A 24 -9.64 34.89 4.50
CA SER A 24 -8.28 35.38 4.31
C SER A 24 -7.74 35.19 2.88
N VAL A 25 -8.45 34.47 2.02
CA VAL A 25 -8.09 34.26 0.62
C VAL A 25 -8.58 35.45 -0.22
N SER A 26 -7.64 36.21 -0.78
CA SER A 26 -7.90 37.38 -1.61
C SER A 26 -8.49 37.01 -2.98
N GLU A 27 -9.09 37.99 -3.66
CA GLU A 27 -9.65 37.79 -5.01
C GLU A 27 -8.61 37.32 -6.04
N LYS A 28 -7.37 37.83 -5.94
CA LYS A 28 -6.26 37.42 -6.82
C LYS A 28 -5.84 35.97 -6.58
N GLU A 29 -5.90 35.52 -5.33
CA GLU A 29 -5.62 34.13 -4.94
C GLU A 29 -6.75 33.19 -5.38
N ARG A 30 -8.01 33.62 -5.26
CA ARG A 30 -9.17 32.87 -5.80
C ARG A 30 -9.05 32.70 -7.32
N LEU A 31 -8.67 33.74 -8.05
CA LEU A 31 -8.43 33.63 -9.49
C LEU A 31 -7.31 32.64 -9.81
N LEU A 32 -6.20 32.67 -9.05
CA LEU A 32 -5.11 31.72 -9.24
C LEU A 32 -5.56 30.27 -8.96
N LEU A 33 -6.29 30.04 -7.87
CA LEU A 33 -6.86 28.73 -7.54
C LEU A 33 -7.78 28.23 -8.66
N LYS A 34 -8.63 29.12 -9.20
CA LYS A 34 -9.54 28.80 -10.31
C LYS A 34 -8.81 28.26 -11.53
N LEU A 35 -7.74 28.94 -11.96
CA LEU A 35 -6.96 28.53 -13.12
C LEU A 35 -6.22 27.21 -12.88
N LEU A 36 -5.70 26.99 -11.66
CA LEU A 36 -5.06 25.73 -11.27
C LEU A 36 -6.06 24.57 -11.26
N MET A 37 -7.26 24.76 -10.70
CA MET A 37 -8.32 23.76 -10.70
C MET A 37 -8.84 23.47 -12.12
N GLN A 38 -8.71 24.41 -13.05
CA GLN A 38 -9.03 24.20 -14.46
C GLN A 38 -7.91 23.47 -15.23
N GLY A 39 -6.87 23.00 -14.53
CA GLY A 39 -5.77 22.21 -15.12
C GLY A 39 -4.66 23.04 -15.75
N MET A 40 -4.68 24.37 -15.62
CA MET A 40 -3.63 25.21 -16.23
C MET A 40 -2.31 25.10 -15.47
N SER A 41 -1.22 24.91 -16.21
CA SER A 41 0.15 24.96 -15.71
C SER A 41 0.59 26.37 -15.32
N VAL A 42 1.68 26.48 -14.55
CA VAL A 42 2.28 27.77 -14.17
C VAL A 42 2.65 28.61 -15.39
N THR A 43 3.10 27.98 -16.48
CA THR A 43 3.49 28.63 -17.73
C THR A 43 2.27 29.21 -18.46
N GLU A 44 1.17 28.47 -18.52
CA GLU A 44 -0.07 28.94 -19.14
C GLU A 44 -0.71 30.07 -18.33
N ILE A 45 -0.68 29.96 -17.00
CA ILE A 45 -1.17 31.02 -16.10
C ILE A 45 -0.30 32.28 -16.21
N SER A 46 1.01 32.12 -16.39
CA SER A 46 1.96 33.22 -16.61
C SER A 46 1.60 34.03 -17.86
N GLN A 47 1.30 33.34 -18.97
CA GLN A 47 0.83 33.96 -20.20
C GLN A 47 -0.55 34.62 -20.02
N TYR A 48 -1.50 33.90 -19.42
CA TYR A 48 -2.86 34.39 -19.18
C TYR A 48 -2.91 35.66 -18.32
N ARG A 49 -2.08 35.74 -17.27
CA ARG A 49 -2.06 36.87 -16.33
C ARG A 49 -1.07 37.97 -16.72
N ASN A 50 -0.32 37.80 -17.83
CA ASN A 50 0.77 38.67 -18.25
C ASN A 50 1.76 38.96 -17.10
N ARG A 51 2.27 37.89 -16.47
CA ARG A 51 3.26 37.93 -15.38
C ARG A 51 4.34 36.88 -15.64
N SER A 52 5.53 37.02 -15.06
CA SER A 52 6.57 36.00 -15.20
C SER A 52 6.19 34.69 -14.49
N ALA A 53 6.62 33.55 -15.03
CA ALA A 53 6.41 32.22 -14.43
C ALA A 53 6.95 32.14 -12.99
N LYS A 54 8.07 32.81 -12.71
CA LYS A 54 8.64 32.92 -11.36
C LYS A 54 7.67 33.59 -10.37
N THR A 55 6.98 34.65 -10.80
CA THR A 55 5.98 35.33 -9.98
C THR A 55 4.76 34.45 -9.74
N ILE A 56 4.29 33.72 -10.76
CA ILE A 56 3.15 32.79 -10.61
C ILE A 56 3.50 31.62 -9.69
N SER A 57 4.69 31.02 -9.84
CA SER A 57 5.17 29.95 -8.97
C SER A 57 5.26 30.39 -7.50
N HIS A 58 5.77 31.60 -7.25
CA HIS A 58 5.82 32.16 -5.89
C HIS A 58 4.41 32.37 -5.30
N GLN A 59 3.48 32.93 -6.07
CA GLN A 59 2.09 33.11 -5.63
C GLN A 59 1.37 31.78 -5.38
N LYS A 60 1.66 30.75 -6.19
CA LYS A 60 1.12 29.40 -6.03
C LYS A 60 1.57 28.79 -4.70
N LYS A 61 2.86 28.92 -4.37
CA LYS A 61 3.39 28.43 -3.08
C LYS A 61 2.73 29.11 -1.88
N GLN A 62 2.58 30.43 -1.91
CA GLN A 62 1.89 31.19 -0.85
C GLN A 62 0.42 30.77 -0.71
N LEU A 63 -0.26 30.53 -1.83
CA LEU A 63 -1.62 30.04 -1.86
C LEU A 63 -1.73 28.63 -1.26
N PHE A 64 -0.80 27.73 -1.58
CA PHE A 64 -0.77 26.37 -1.07
C PHE A 64 -0.58 26.36 0.45
N GLU A 65 0.39 27.12 0.96
CA GLU A 65 0.59 27.28 2.40
C GLU A 65 -0.66 27.82 3.11
N LYS A 66 -1.33 28.82 2.52
CA LYS A 66 -2.57 29.39 3.07
C LYS A 66 -3.73 28.40 3.08
N LEU A 67 -3.79 27.52 2.08
CA LEU A 67 -4.86 26.53 1.93
C LEU A 67 -4.53 25.16 2.52
N GLY A 68 -3.36 24.97 3.13
CA GLY A 68 -2.94 23.68 3.68
C GLY A 68 -2.58 22.62 2.63
N ILE A 69 -2.34 23.03 1.37
CA ILE A 69 -1.99 22.12 0.27
C ILE A 69 -0.49 21.81 0.34
N GLN A 70 -0.14 20.53 0.35
CA GLN A 70 1.25 20.09 0.57
C GLN A 70 2.11 20.18 -0.70
N SER A 71 1.55 19.79 -1.85
CA SER A 71 2.28 19.70 -3.12
C SER A 71 1.34 19.71 -4.31
N ASP A 72 1.91 19.77 -5.51
CA ASP A 72 1.14 19.64 -6.75
C ASP A 72 0.50 18.26 -6.93
N ILE A 73 1.17 17.21 -6.46
CA ILE A 73 0.70 15.82 -6.52
C ILE A 73 -0.52 15.64 -5.62
N THR A 74 -0.54 16.32 -4.48
CA THR A 74 -1.61 16.21 -3.47
C THR A 74 -2.69 17.27 -3.64
N PHE A 75 -2.58 18.15 -4.64
CA PHE A 75 -3.41 19.34 -4.82
C PHE A 75 -4.91 19.03 -4.71
N TRP A 76 -5.40 18.06 -5.50
CA TRP A 76 -6.81 17.69 -5.48
C TRP A 76 -7.20 17.03 -4.17
N ARG A 77 -6.44 16.05 -3.69
CA ARG A 77 -6.66 15.39 -2.40
C ARG A 77 -6.85 16.42 -1.28
N ASP A 78 -5.91 17.34 -1.14
CA ASP A 78 -5.90 18.33 -0.06
C ASP A 78 -7.11 19.27 -0.17
N ILE A 79 -7.46 19.73 -1.40
CA ILE A 79 -8.68 20.52 -1.63
C ILE A 79 -9.95 19.74 -1.26
N PHE A 80 -10.06 18.48 -1.67
CA PHE A 80 -11.24 17.65 -1.42
C PHE A 80 -11.44 17.38 0.06
N PHE A 81 -10.40 16.94 0.78
CA PHE A 81 -10.49 16.62 2.20
C PHE A 81 -10.68 17.85 3.08
N GLN A 82 -10.07 18.97 2.72
CA GLN A 82 -10.08 20.15 3.59
C GLN A 82 -11.29 21.06 3.37
N TYR A 83 -11.81 21.14 2.14
CA TYR A 83 -12.86 22.10 1.78
C TYR A 83 -14.16 21.48 1.27
N ASN A 84 -14.21 20.15 1.14
CA ASN A 84 -15.41 19.37 0.81
C ASN A 84 -16.26 20.00 -0.33
N PRO A 85 -15.73 20.07 -1.57
CA PRO A 85 -16.39 20.75 -2.67
C PRO A 85 -17.79 20.21 -2.99
N GLU A 86 -18.73 21.13 -3.22
CA GLU A 86 -20.12 20.82 -3.61
C GLU A 86 -20.35 21.05 -5.10
N ILE A 87 -21.10 20.19 -5.77
CA ILE A 87 -21.43 20.36 -7.19
C ILE A 87 -22.74 21.12 -7.35
N ILE A 88 -22.70 22.22 -8.10
CA ILE A 88 -23.85 23.12 -8.27
C ILE A 88 -24.56 22.90 -9.62
N SER A 89 -23.85 22.56 -10.69
CA SER A 89 -24.48 22.34 -12.01
C SER A 89 -23.61 21.50 -12.96
N ALA A 90 -24.25 20.73 -13.85
CA ALA A 90 -23.60 19.96 -14.93
C ALA A 90 -24.36 20.17 -16.26
N THR A 91 -23.65 20.33 -17.38
CA THR A 91 -24.23 20.76 -18.67
C THR A 91 -24.40 19.67 -19.72
N GLY A 92 -24.40 18.39 -19.34
CA GLY A 92 -24.66 17.26 -20.24
C GLY A 92 -25.76 16.36 -19.70
N ASN A 93 -26.38 15.55 -20.56
CA ASN A 93 -27.38 14.51 -20.27
C ASN A 93 -26.97 13.46 -19.21
N ASN A 94 -25.84 13.66 -18.53
CA ASN A 94 -25.45 12.98 -17.31
C ASN A 94 -25.90 13.81 -16.11
N SER A 95 -27.22 13.82 -15.86
CA SER A 95 -27.76 14.09 -14.53
C SER A 95 -27.45 12.95 -13.56
N HIS A 96 -26.19 12.50 -13.53
CA HIS A 96 -25.63 11.85 -12.36
C HIS A 96 -25.40 12.95 -11.34
N LYS A 97 -26.44 13.17 -10.53
CA LYS A 97 -26.28 13.58 -9.13
C LYS A 97 -24.91 13.11 -8.62
N TYR A 98 -24.09 14.03 -8.10
CA TYR A 98 -23.14 13.70 -7.04
C TYR A 98 -23.90 13.69 -5.70
N ILE A 99 -25.04 13.00 -5.58
CA ILE A 99 -25.04 11.73 -4.82
C ILE A 99 -23.78 10.95 -5.13
N ASN A 100 -22.99 10.62 -4.11
CA ASN A 100 -22.00 9.59 -4.26
C ASN A 100 -22.75 8.32 -4.74
N ASP A 101 -22.81 8.07 -6.05
CA ASP A 101 -23.24 6.79 -6.61
C ASP A 101 -22.14 5.74 -6.38
N ASN A 102 -21.23 6.04 -5.45
CA ASN A 102 -20.53 5.06 -4.67
C ASN A 102 -21.35 4.81 -3.40
N HIS A 103 -22.47 4.09 -3.54
CA HIS A 103 -23.23 3.49 -2.43
C HIS A 103 -22.33 2.66 -1.47
N TYR A 104 -21.09 2.43 -1.87
CA TYR A 104 -20.09 1.59 -1.22
C TYR A 104 -18.95 2.37 -0.54
N HIS A 105 -18.80 3.69 -0.76
CA HIS A 105 -17.77 4.47 -0.07
C HIS A 105 -18.29 4.94 1.28
N HIS A 106 -18.19 4.08 2.30
CA HIS A 106 -18.45 4.45 3.67
C HIS A 106 -17.24 5.19 4.25
N ILE A 107 -17.47 6.22 5.06
CA ILE A 107 -16.41 6.79 5.89
C ILE A 107 -15.98 5.70 6.86
N VAL A 108 -14.74 5.24 6.73
CA VAL A 108 -14.17 4.28 7.68
C VAL A 108 -13.85 5.03 8.97
N THR A 109 -14.44 4.58 10.08
CA THR A 109 -14.18 5.14 11.43
C THR A 109 -13.56 4.07 12.34
N PRO A 110 -12.91 4.45 13.45
CA PRO A 110 -12.36 3.47 14.39
C PRO A 110 -13.44 2.55 14.97
N GLU A 111 -14.66 3.05 15.19
CA GLU A 111 -15.80 2.27 15.69
C GLU A 111 -16.24 1.22 14.65
N ALA A 112 -16.25 1.59 13.36
CA ALA A 112 -16.55 0.65 12.28
C ALA A 112 -15.50 -0.46 12.18
N ILE A 113 -14.21 -0.11 12.28
CA ILE A 113 -13.11 -1.11 12.32
C ILE A 113 -13.25 -2.02 13.55
N SER A 114 -13.54 -1.46 14.72
CA SER A 114 -13.72 -2.23 15.95
C SER A 114 -14.88 -3.23 15.83
N LEU A 115 -16.02 -2.78 15.31
CA LEU A 115 -17.18 -3.65 15.07
C LEU A 115 -16.87 -4.75 14.05
N ALA A 116 -16.17 -4.41 12.96
CA ALA A 116 -15.74 -5.37 11.96
C ALA A 116 -14.74 -6.41 12.52
N LEU A 117 -13.89 -6.02 13.49
CA LEU A 117 -13.02 -6.96 14.22
C LEU A 117 -13.83 -7.91 15.11
N GLU A 118 -14.87 -7.42 15.80
CA GLU A 118 -15.78 -8.27 16.59
C GLU A 118 -16.50 -9.29 15.69
N ASN A 119 -16.96 -8.84 14.52
CA ASN A 119 -17.63 -9.66 13.51
C ASN A 119 -16.66 -10.53 12.66
N HIS A 120 -15.35 -10.41 12.88
CA HIS A 120 -14.31 -11.11 12.10
C HIS A 120 -14.41 -10.86 10.58
N GLU A 121 -14.74 -9.64 10.17
CA GLU A 121 -14.95 -9.26 8.75
C GLU A 121 -13.63 -9.05 7.99
N PHE A 122 -12.51 -8.88 8.70
CA PHE A 122 -11.18 -8.83 8.10
C PHE A 122 -10.69 -10.25 7.82
N LYS A 123 -10.58 -10.58 6.52
CA LYS A 123 -10.23 -11.92 6.04
C LYS A 123 -8.85 -11.95 5.39
N PRO A 124 -8.08 -13.04 5.59
CA PRO A 124 -6.85 -13.27 4.87
C PRO A 124 -7.17 -13.75 3.44
N TRP A 125 -6.81 -12.93 2.47
CA TRP A 125 -6.65 -13.35 1.09
C TRP A 125 -5.20 -13.75 0.87
N ILE A 126 -4.96 -14.70 -0.03
CA ILE A 126 -3.64 -15.33 -0.19
C ILE A 126 -3.21 -15.17 -1.64
N GLN A 127 -2.02 -14.62 -1.85
CA GLN A 127 -1.42 -14.50 -3.18
C GLN A 127 -0.18 -15.42 -3.26
N PRO A 128 -0.08 -16.29 -4.29
CA PRO A 128 1.08 -17.17 -4.44
C PRO A 128 2.36 -16.41 -4.83
N VAL A 129 3.49 -16.93 -4.37
CA VAL A 129 4.85 -16.47 -4.69
C VAL A 129 5.65 -17.60 -5.32
N PHE A 130 6.28 -17.32 -6.45
CA PHE A 130 6.93 -18.34 -7.29
C PHE A 130 8.45 -18.15 -7.35
N CYS A 131 9.19 -19.25 -7.43
CA CYS A 131 10.59 -19.21 -7.80
C CYS A 131 10.73 -18.65 -9.21
N ALA A 132 11.50 -17.58 -9.37
CA ALA A 132 11.65 -16.85 -10.62
C ALA A 132 12.18 -17.74 -11.76
N GLN A 133 13.14 -18.62 -11.46
CA GLN A 133 13.77 -19.48 -12.48
C GLN A 133 12.91 -20.68 -12.90
N THR A 134 12.10 -21.22 -12.00
CA THR A 134 11.41 -22.50 -12.23
C THR A 134 9.90 -22.35 -12.40
N GLY A 135 9.33 -21.20 -12.00
CA GLY A 135 7.88 -21.02 -11.93
C GLY A 135 7.20 -21.87 -10.85
N VAL A 136 7.96 -22.55 -9.99
CA VAL A 136 7.43 -23.41 -8.93
C VAL A 136 6.92 -22.55 -7.77
N LEU A 137 5.78 -22.93 -7.20
CA LEU A 137 5.23 -22.30 -6.01
C LEU A 137 6.18 -22.47 -4.82
N THR A 138 6.62 -21.36 -4.24
CA THR A 138 7.59 -21.31 -3.12
C THR A 138 6.98 -20.80 -1.82
N GLY A 139 5.87 -20.08 -1.91
CA GLY A 139 5.24 -19.45 -0.77
C GLY A 139 3.97 -18.72 -1.13
N CYS A 140 3.47 -17.94 -0.20
CA CYS A 140 2.40 -16.99 -0.42
C CYS A 140 2.55 -15.76 0.48
N GLU A 141 1.89 -14.67 0.10
CA GLU A 141 1.66 -13.53 0.96
C GLU A 141 0.19 -13.51 1.40
N VAL A 142 -0.03 -13.22 2.68
CA VAL A 142 -1.36 -13.02 3.25
C VAL A 142 -1.69 -11.52 3.25
N LEU A 143 -2.73 -11.19 2.50
CA LEU A 143 -3.20 -9.84 2.24
C LEU A 143 -4.59 -9.68 2.83
N VAL A 144 -4.75 -8.70 3.73
CA VAL A 144 -6.06 -8.45 4.34
C VAL A 144 -7.05 -7.89 3.34
N ARG A 145 -8.29 -8.36 3.42
CA ARG A 145 -9.46 -7.74 2.80
C ARG A 145 -10.53 -7.58 3.85
N TRP A 146 -11.26 -6.48 3.81
CA TRP A 146 -12.44 -6.31 4.63
C TRP A 146 -13.66 -6.76 3.83
N GLU A 147 -14.20 -7.91 4.17
CA GLU A 147 -15.43 -8.45 3.56
C GLU A 147 -16.65 -7.87 4.28
N HIS A 148 -16.97 -6.62 3.96
CA HIS A 148 -18.08 -5.91 4.59
C HIS A 148 -19.42 -6.42 4.04
N PRO A 149 -20.41 -6.76 4.88
CA PRO A 149 -21.62 -7.49 4.45
C PRO A 149 -22.46 -6.77 3.38
N GLN A 150 -22.48 -5.44 3.38
CA GLN A 150 -23.25 -4.65 2.40
C GLN A 150 -22.37 -4.10 1.26
N THR A 151 -21.09 -3.86 1.54
CA THR A 151 -20.18 -3.15 0.62
C THR A 151 -19.40 -4.10 -0.26
N GLY A 152 -19.31 -5.37 0.14
CA GLY A 152 -18.43 -6.33 -0.48
C GLY A 152 -16.99 -6.15 -0.02
N ILE A 153 -16.05 -6.40 -0.93
CA ILE A 153 -14.63 -6.48 -0.60
C ILE A 153 -14.02 -5.08 -0.63
N ILE A 154 -13.65 -4.57 0.54
CA ILE A 154 -12.98 -3.28 0.71
C ILE A 154 -11.45 -3.51 0.76
N PRO A 155 -10.68 -2.78 -0.07
CA PRO A 155 -9.22 -2.89 -0.10
C PRO A 155 -8.52 -2.25 1.12
N PRO A 156 -7.28 -2.68 1.45
CA PRO A 156 -6.55 -2.25 2.65
C PRO A 156 -6.23 -0.76 2.69
N ASP A 157 -6.00 -0.11 1.55
CA ASP A 157 -5.71 1.33 1.46
C ASP A 157 -6.80 2.22 2.08
N GLN A 158 -8.05 1.72 2.13
CA GLN A 158 -9.18 2.43 2.72
C GLN A 158 -9.23 2.39 4.26
N PHE A 159 -8.60 1.41 4.91
CA PHE A 159 -8.74 1.21 6.36
C PHE A 159 -7.43 1.03 7.14
N ILE A 160 -6.34 0.58 6.50
CA ILE A 160 -5.05 0.34 7.18
C ILE A 160 -4.50 1.60 7.86
N PRO A 161 -4.46 2.79 7.21
CA PRO A 161 -3.92 3.99 7.87
C PRO A 161 -4.66 4.33 9.18
N LEU A 162 -5.98 4.11 9.22
CA LEU A 162 -6.77 4.34 10.42
C LEU A 162 -6.61 3.21 11.44
N ALA A 163 -6.52 1.96 11.00
CA ALA A 163 -6.24 0.82 11.88
C ALA A 163 -4.87 0.97 12.58
N GLU A 164 -3.86 1.49 11.89
CA GLU A 164 -2.53 1.76 12.45
C GLU A 164 -2.58 2.90 13.48
N SER A 165 -3.13 4.06 13.11
CA SER A 165 -3.18 5.23 13.99
C SER A 165 -4.07 5.04 15.22
N SER A 166 -5.09 4.16 15.14
CA SER A 166 -5.94 3.76 16.27
C SER A 166 -5.39 2.59 17.09
N GLY A 167 -4.34 1.91 16.63
CA GLY A 167 -3.80 0.69 17.25
C GLY A 167 -4.63 -0.58 17.02
N LEU A 168 -5.78 -0.50 16.35
CA LEU A 168 -6.63 -1.65 16.02
C LEU A 168 -5.96 -2.64 15.06
N ILE A 169 -4.91 -2.21 14.35
CA ILE A 169 -4.10 -3.07 13.48
C ILE A 169 -3.51 -4.28 14.23
N VAL A 170 -3.21 -4.14 15.54
CA VAL A 170 -2.65 -5.23 16.35
C VAL A 170 -3.65 -6.38 16.49
N ILE A 171 -4.90 -6.06 16.78
CA ILE A 171 -5.97 -7.07 16.89
C ILE A 171 -6.24 -7.69 15.52
N MET A 172 -6.24 -6.86 14.46
CA MET A 172 -6.44 -7.30 13.09
C MET A 172 -5.37 -8.32 12.64
N THR A 173 -4.09 -8.00 12.79
CA THR A 173 -2.98 -8.89 12.43
C THR A 173 -3.05 -10.21 13.20
N ARG A 174 -3.36 -10.16 14.51
CA ARG A 174 -3.56 -11.38 15.32
C ARG A 174 -4.69 -12.27 14.79
N GLN A 175 -5.83 -11.67 14.44
CA GLN A 175 -6.94 -12.40 13.83
C GLN A 175 -6.54 -13.00 12.48
N LEU A 176 -5.83 -12.24 11.63
CA LEU A 176 -5.35 -12.71 10.33
C LEU A 176 -4.41 -13.91 10.48
N MET A 177 -3.41 -13.85 11.37
CA MET A 177 -2.51 -14.98 11.63
C MET A 177 -3.26 -16.22 12.12
N LYS A 178 -4.25 -16.04 13.01
CA LYS A 178 -5.10 -17.14 13.47
C LYS A 178 -5.90 -17.75 12.31
N GLN A 179 -6.58 -16.92 11.51
CA GLN A 179 -7.38 -17.36 10.38
C GLN A 179 -6.52 -18.06 9.31
N THR A 180 -5.32 -17.55 9.01
CA THR A 180 -4.34 -18.18 8.12
C THR A 180 -3.96 -19.57 8.61
N ALA A 181 -3.68 -19.72 9.92
CA ALA A 181 -3.41 -21.04 10.49
C ALA A 181 -4.60 -21.98 10.32
N ASP A 182 -5.82 -21.50 10.59
CA ASP A 182 -7.04 -22.30 10.51
C ASP A 182 -7.36 -22.72 9.05
N ILE A 183 -7.04 -21.86 8.06
CA ILE A 183 -7.19 -22.15 6.62
C ILE A 183 -6.18 -23.19 6.15
N LEU A 184 -4.90 -23.03 6.49
CA LEU A 184 -3.81 -23.86 5.92
C LEU A 184 -3.57 -25.16 6.70
N MET A 185 -3.93 -25.23 7.98
CA MET A 185 -3.69 -26.40 8.83
C MET A 185 -4.28 -27.71 8.27
N PRO A 186 -5.51 -27.76 7.70
CA PRO A 186 -6.07 -28.98 7.10
C PRO A 186 -5.24 -29.53 5.93
N VAL A 187 -4.52 -28.66 5.21
CA VAL A 187 -3.77 -29.00 3.99
C VAL A 187 -2.26 -28.85 4.14
N LYS A 188 -1.76 -28.60 5.36
CA LYS A 188 -0.33 -28.33 5.60
C LYS A 188 0.62 -29.42 5.10
N HIS A 189 0.16 -30.67 5.07
CA HIS A 189 0.93 -31.81 4.59
C HIS A 189 1.09 -31.82 3.05
N LEU A 190 0.23 -31.11 2.33
CA LEU A 190 0.26 -30.95 0.86
C LEU A 190 1.07 -29.73 0.43
N LEU A 191 1.40 -28.81 1.35
CA LEU A 191 2.27 -27.68 1.03
C LEU A 191 3.67 -28.21 0.62
N PRO A 192 4.40 -27.52 -0.24
CA PRO A 192 5.82 -27.78 -0.46
C PRO A 192 6.61 -27.74 0.86
N ASP A 193 7.72 -28.46 0.94
CA ASP A 193 8.65 -28.28 2.06
C ASP A 193 9.31 -26.90 2.00
N ASN A 194 9.53 -26.28 3.16
CA ASN A 194 10.02 -24.90 3.27
C ASN A 194 9.11 -23.86 2.62
N PHE A 195 7.79 -24.09 2.61
CA PHE A 195 6.83 -23.15 2.05
C PHE A 195 6.81 -21.83 2.85
N HIS A 196 7.05 -20.71 2.19
CA HIS A 196 7.10 -19.39 2.85
C HIS A 196 5.70 -18.79 3.01
N ILE A 197 5.44 -18.16 4.15
CA ILE A 197 4.18 -17.45 4.41
C ILE A 197 4.53 -16.01 4.83
N GLY A 198 4.30 -15.05 3.94
CA GLY A 198 4.43 -13.62 4.17
C GLY A 198 3.25 -13.06 4.96
N ILE A 199 3.55 -12.32 6.02
CA ILE A 199 2.57 -11.59 6.83
C ILE A 199 3.07 -10.15 6.97
N ASN A 200 2.24 -9.20 6.57
CA ASN A 200 2.48 -7.77 6.77
C ASN A 200 2.42 -7.41 8.26
N VAL A 201 3.45 -6.71 8.76
CA VAL A 201 3.60 -6.33 10.17
C VAL A 201 3.87 -4.84 10.29
N SER A 202 2.95 -4.11 10.90
CA SER A 202 3.18 -2.70 11.28
C SER A 202 4.11 -2.60 12.49
N ALA A 203 4.76 -1.44 12.67
CA ALA A 203 5.60 -1.18 13.85
C ALA A 203 4.84 -1.38 15.18
N GLY A 204 3.54 -1.04 15.20
CA GLY A 204 2.67 -1.24 16.35
C GLY A 204 2.46 -2.73 16.68
N CYS A 205 2.28 -3.58 15.67
CA CYS A 205 2.19 -5.03 15.85
C CYS A 205 3.50 -5.61 16.37
N PHE A 206 4.63 -5.23 15.76
CA PHE A 206 5.95 -5.74 16.10
C PHE A 206 6.34 -5.48 17.56
N LEU A 207 6.01 -4.29 18.07
CA LEU A 207 6.29 -3.89 19.45
C LEU A 207 5.23 -4.33 20.47
N ALA A 208 4.14 -4.95 20.02
CA ALA A 208 3.05 -5.35 20.91
C ALA A 208 3.45 -6.55 21.79
N ALA A 209 2.98 -6.52 23.04
CA ALA A 209 3.19 -7.64 23.95
C ALA A 209 2.56 -8.93 23.40
N GLY A 210 3.35 -10.01 23.38
CA GLY A 210 2.90 -11.33 22.91
C GLY A 210 3.01 -11.56 21.40
N PHE A 211 3.48 -10.58 20.62
CA PHE A 211 3.63 -10.72 19.16
C PHE A 211 4.49 -11.93 18.76
N GLU A 212 5.65 -12.10 19.39
CA GLU A 212 6.51 -13.27 19.15
C GLU A 212 5.79 -14.60 19.43
N LYS A 213 5.05 -14.68 20.54
CA LYS A 213 4.27 -15.87 20.89
C LYS A 213 3.23 -16.21 19.83
N GLU A 214 2.61 -15.21 19.21
CA GLU A 214 1.63 -15.38 18.15
C GLU A 214 2.28 -15.91 16.87
N CYS A 215 3.45 -15.39 16.52
CA CYS A 215 4.27 -15.89 15.41
C CYS A 215 4.65 -17.36 15.60
N LEU A 216 5.20 -17.70 16.77
CA LEU A 216 5.59 -19.07 17.10
C LEU A 216 4.39 -20.02 17.11
N ASN A 217 3.21 -19.56 17.53
CA ASN A 217 1.99 -20.35 17.51
C ASN A 217 1.53 -20.66 16.06
N LEU A 218 1.60 -19.70 15.14
CA LEU A 218 1.32 -19.92 13.72
C LEU A 218 2.26 -20.98 13.14
N VAL A 219 3.57 -20.81 13.34
CA VAL A 219 4.60 -21.76 12.87
C VAL A 219 4.37 -23.15 13.45
N LYS A 220 4.12 -23.25 14.76
CA LYS A 220 3.87 -24.53 15.44
C LYS A 220 2.64 -25.26 14.88
N LYS A 221 1.55 -24.54 14.58
CA LYS A 221 0.33 -25.15 14.00
C LYS A 221 0.59 -25.74 12.61
N LEU A 222 1.33 -25.02 11.78
CA LEU A 222 1.59 -25.38 10.38
C LEU A 222 2.80 -26.31 10.21
N GLY A 223 3.68 -26.39 11.20
CA GLY A 223 4.85 -27.28 11.24
C GLY A 223 6.15 -26.49 11.09
N ASN A 224 6.99 -26.53 12.12
CA ASN A 224 8.24 -25.76 12.20
C ASN A 224 9.23 -26.06 11.07
N ASP A 225 9.28 -27.31 10.64
CA ASP A 225 10.19 -27.76 9.57
C ASP A 225 9.48 -27.80 8.20
N LYS A 226 8.19 -27.45 8.16
CA LYS A 226 7.36 -27.49 6.96
C LYS A 226 7.24 -26.14 6.29
N ILE A 227 7.10 -25.08 7.09
CA ILE A 227 6.90 -23.72 6.60
C ILE A 227 7.96 -22.78 7.17
N LYS A 228 8.17 -21.65 6.49
CA LYS A 228 8.93 -20.51 7.00
C LYS A 228 8.01 -19.30 7.09
N LEU A 229 7.91 -18.70 8.27
CA LEU A 229 7.18 -17.45 8.44
C LEU A 229 8.09 -16.29 8.01
N VAL A 230 7.57 -15.44 7.13
CA VAL A 230 8.22 -14.20 6.68
C VAL A 230 7.42 -13.04 7.22
N LEU A 231 8.03 -12.22 8.08
CA LEU A 231 7.43 -10.99 8.58
C LEU A 231 7.83 -9.83 7.67
N GLU A 232 6.87 -9.22 7.02
CA GLU A 232 7.07 -8.16 6.04
C GLU A 232 6.94 -6.80 6.72
N LEU A 233 8.05 -6.09 6.79
CA LEU A 233 8.18 -4.77 7.41
C LEU A 233 8.09 -3.72 6.31
N THR A 234 7.29 -2.67 6.48
CA THR A 234 7.20 -1.58 5.48
C THR A 234 8.19 -0.44 5.76
N GLU A 235 8.71 0.19 4.71
CA GLU A 235 9.50 1.43 4.83
C GLU A 235 8.66 2.65 5.26
N ARG A 236 7.34 2.63 4.99
CA ARG A 236 6.47 3.81 5.17
C ARG A 236 6.25 4.13 6.65
N ASN A 237 6.17 3.10 7.48
CA ASN A 237 6.01 3.19 8.92
C ASN A 237 7.08 2.32 9.62
N PRO A 238 8.34 2.76 9.61
CA PRO A 238 9.46 1.93 10.03
C PRO A 238 9.46 1.71 11.53
N ILE A 239 9.93 0.53 11.97
CA ILE A 239 10.10 0.23 13.38
C ILE A 239 11.19 1.16 13.96
N PRO A 240 10.94 1.84 15.09
CA PRO A 240 11.98 2.63 15.76
C PRO A 240 13.20 1.77 16.11
N VAL A 241 14.39 2.25 15.74
CA VAL A 241 15.65 1.54 16.03
C VAL A 241 16.01 1.71 17.51
N THR A 242 15.57 0.78 18.34
CA THR A 242 15.87 0.73 19.78
C THR A 242 16.50 -0.62 20.17
N PRO A 243 17.18 -0.73 21.33
CA PRO A 243 17.65 -2.01 21.85
C PRO A 243 16.53 -3.04 22.01
N GLU A 244 15.34 -2.61 22.43
CA GLU A 244 14.18 -3.48 22.62
C GLU A 244 13.65 -4.02 21.30
N ALA A 245 13.50 -3.17 20.28
CA ALA A 245 13.08 -3.59 18.95
C ALA A 245 14.07 -4.58 18.32
N ARG A 246 15.37 -4.33 18.49
CA ARG A 246 16.42 -5.26 18.03
C ARG A 246 16.38 -6.60 18.76
N ALA A 247 16.15 -6.59 20.08
CA ALA A 247 16.03 -7.83 20.84
C ALA A 247 14.83 -8.69 20.36
N ILE A 248 13.71 -8.06 20.02
CA ILE A 248 12.54 -8.76 19.44
C ILE A 248 12.91 -9.35 18.07
N PHE A 249 13.57 -8.55 17.22
CA PHE A 249 14.01 -8.99 15.89
C PHE A 249 14.95 -10.20 15.98
N ASP A 250 16.00 -10.09 16.79
CA ASP A 250 17.00 -11.14 17.00
C ASP A 250 16.37 -12.41 17.59
N SER A 251 15.41 -12.26 18.53
CA SER A 251 14.70 -13.40 19.11
C SER A 251 13.86 -14.13 18.05
N LEU A 252 13.10 -13.40 17.23
CA LEU A 252 12.32 -13.99 16.13
C LEU A 252 13.22 -14.72 15.13
N HIS A 253 14.34 -14.11 14.74
CA HIS A 253 15.36 -14.75 13.90
C HIS A 253 15.91 -16.05 14.50
N GLN A 254 16.23 -16.06 15.79
CA GLN A 254 16.71 -17.27 16.48
C GLN A 254 15.68 -18.41 16.49
N HIS A 255 14.40 -18.08 16.37
CA HIS A 255 13.31 -19.05 16.23
C HIS A 255 12.95 -19.37 14.77
N ASN A 256 13.87 -19.15 13.82
CA ASN A 256 13.74 -19.51 12.40
C ASN A 256 12.57 -18.79 11.70
N ILE A 257 12.17 -17.62 12.21
CA ILE A 257 11.30 -16.68 11.53
C ILE A 257 12.20 -15.73 10.75
N THR A 258 11.80 -15.43 9.51
CA THR A 258 12.57 -14.56 8.59
C THR A 258 11.86 -13.24 8.37
N PHE A 259 12.56 -12.26 7.81
CA PHE A 259 12.01 -10.92 7.56
C PHE A 259 12.18 -10.49 6.12
N ALA A 260 11.20 -9.75 5.63
CA ALA A 260 11.28 -9.02 4.37
C ALA A 260 11.15 -7.52 4.64
N LEU A 261 11.87 -6.71 3.86
CA LEU A 261 11.59 -5.28 3.76
C LEU A 261 10.73 -5.03 2.52
N ASP A 262 9.49 -4.65 2.76
CA ASP A 262 8.45 -4.39 1.78
C ASP A 262 8.46 -2.92 1.33
N ASP A 263 7.89 -2.65 0.15
CA ASP A 263 7.85 -1.34 -0.50
C ASP A 263 9.25 -0.70 -0.70
N PHE A 264 10.31 -1.51 -0.85
CA PHE A 264 11.67 -0.99 -0.83
C PHE A 264 11.95 0.00 -1.96
N GLY A 265 12.49 1.17 -1.61
CA GLY A 265 12.77 2.27 -2.54
C GLY A 265 11.67 3.32 -2.65
N THR A 266 10.51 3.13 -2.01
CA THR A 266 9.42 4.13 -1.98
C THR A 266 9.52 5.10 -0.80
N GLY A 267 10.39 4.84 0.17
CA GLY A 267 10.49 5.58 1.43
C GLY A 267 11.90 5.84 1.93
N TYR A 268 12.02 5.94 3.26
CA TYR A 268 13.20 6.45 3.96
C TYR A 268 14.16 5.36 4.46
N ALA A 269 13.94 4.08 4.10
CA ALA A 269 14.77 3.02 4.67
C ALA A 269 16.21 3.17 4.17
N THR A 270 17.02 3.71 5.07
CA THR A 270 18.41 3.99 4.83
C THR A 270 19.18 2.70 5.05
N TYR A 271 20.40 2.60 4.51
CA TYR A 271 21.36 1.56 4.89
C TYR A 271 21.48 1.34 6.41
N ARG A 272 21.23 2.38 7.22
CA ARG A 272 21.15 2.29 8.68
C ARG A 272 20.01 1.40 9.20
N TYR A 273 18.85 1.42 8.56
CA TYR A 273 17.73 0.56 8.92
C TYR A 273 18.08 -0.91 8.67
N LEU A 274 18.64 -1.22 7.50
CA LEU A 274 19.12 -2.58 7.17
C LEU A 274 20.30 -3.04 8.06
N GLN A 275 21.11 -2.12 8.56
CA GLN A 275 22.13 -2.44 9.56
C GLN A 275 21.53 -2.79 10.92
N ALA A 276 20.41 -2.18 11.30
CA ALA A 276 19.72 -2.44 12.55
C ALA A 276 18.84 -3.71 12.48
N PHE A 277 18.21 -3.94 11.34
CA PHE A 277 17.32 -5.05 11.05
C PHE A 277 17.81 -5.75 9.77
N PRO A 278 18.76 -6.69 9.87
CA PRO A 278 19.32 -7.40 8.73
C PRO A 278 18.32 -8.42 8.19
N VAL A 279 17.38 -7.97 7.36
CA VAL A 279 16.33 -8.81 6.74
C VAL A 279 16.91 -9.87 5.79
N ASP A 280 16.13 -10.92 5.54
CA ASP A 280 16.47 -12.02 4.61
C ASP A 280 16.00 -11.74 3.17
N PHE A 281 14.96 -10.91 3.03
CA PHE A 281 14.36 -10.58 1.75
C PHE A 281 14.21 -9.06 1.55
N ILE A 282 14.41 -8.60 0.32
CA ILE A 282 13.92 -7.31 -0.14
C ILE A 282 12.80 -7.56 -1.14
N LYS A 283 11.64 -6.90 -0.94
CA LYS A 283 10.56 -6.89 -1.91
C LYS A 283 10.61 -5.59 -2.72
N ILE A 284 10.74 -5.71 -4.03
CA ILE A 284 10.72 -4.58 -4.96
C ILE A 284 9.27 -4.18 -5.19
N ASP A 285 8.92 -2.94 -4.85
CA ASP A 285 7.56 -2.43 -5.02
C ASP A 285 7.10 -2.51 -6.48
N LYS A 286 5.81 -2.79 -6.65
CA LYS A 286 5.16 -2.91 -7.96
C LYS A 286 5.37 -1.67 -8.85
N SER A 287 5.47 -0.46 -8.28
CA SER A 287 5.63 0.74 -9.09
C SER A 287 6.95 0.74 -9.86
N PHE A 288 8.02 0.21 -9.27
CA PHE A 288 9.30 0.06 -9.95
C PHE A 288 9.29 -1.09 -10.96
N VAL A 289 8.66 -2.23 -10.62
CA VAL A 289 8.54 -3.37 -11.56
C VAL A 289 7.76 -2.98 -12.81
N GLN A 290 6.65 -2.25 -12.63
CA GLN A 290 5.81 -1.79 -13.74
C GLN A 290 6.52 -0.78 -14.64
N MET A 291 7.38 0.08 -14.07
CA MET A 291 8.09 1.13 -14.81
C MET A 291 9.46 0.70 -15.34
N ALA A 292 10.03 -0.42 -14.88
CA ALA A 292 11.39 -0.84 -15.22
C ALA A 292 11.65 -1.05 -16.73
N SER A 293 10.63 -1.43 -17.51
CA SER A 293 10.73 -1.59 -18.97
C SER A 293 10.43 -0.31 -19.75
N VAL A 294 9.91 0.73 -19.10
CA VAL A 294 9.36 1.95 -19.74
C VAL A 294 10.18 3.19 -19.40
N ASP A 295 10.68 3.27 -18.16
CA ASP A 295 11.42 4.39 -17.61
C ASP A 295 12.83 3.97 -17.18
N GLU A 296 13.83 4.65 -17.73
CA GLU A 296 15.26 4.39 -17.49
C GLU A 296 15.61 4.58 -16.00
N ILE A 297 14.98 5.55 -15.33
CA ILE A 297 15.23 5.82 -13.90
C ILE A 297 14.74 4.65 -13.04
N SER A 298 13.52 4.18 -13.28
CA SER A 298 12.96 3.01 -12.59
C SER A 298 13.79 1.75 -12.85
N GLY A 299 14.28 1.56 -14.08
CA GLY A 299 15.23 0.49 -14.41
C GLY A 299 16.51 0.55 -13.56
N HIS A 300 17.10 1.74 -13.40
CA HIS A 300 18.28 1.93 -12.55
C HIS A 300 18.01 1.70 -11.06
N ILE A 301 16.81 2.05 -10.57
CA ILE A 301 16.44 1.77 -9.18
C ILE A 301 16.40 0.26 -8.95
N VAL A 302 15.77 -0.50 -9.85
CA VAL A 302 15.77 -1.97 -9.77
C VAL A 302 17.20 -2.52 -9.77
N ASP A 303 18.09 -2.03 -10.63
CA ASP A 303 19.49 -2.45 -10.66
C ASP A 303 20.23 -2.19 -9.35
N ASN A 304 20.00 -1.03 -8.73
CA ASN A 304 20.59 -0.68 -7.44
C ASN A 304 20.09 -1.60 -6.31
N ILE A 305 18.80 -1.94 -6.32
CA ILE A 305 18.20 -2.87 -5.34
C ILE A 305 18.79 -4.27 -5.52
N VAL A 306 18.91 -4.73 -6.76
CA VAL A 306 19.53 -6.00 -7.10
C VAL A 306 20.98 -6.05 -6.62
N GLU A 307 21.76 -5.01 -6.86
CA GLU A 307 23.16 -4.94 -6.41
C GLU A 307 23.26 -4.96 -4.88
N LEU A 308 22.34 -4.31 -4.17
CA LEU A 308 22.26 -4.36 -2.70
C LEU A 308 22.07 -5.79 -2.19
N ALA A 309 21.25 -6.58 -2.89
CA ALA A 309 20.92 -7.95 -2.54
C ALA A 309 21.94 -8.99 -3.04
N ARG A 310 22.98 -8.61 -3.79
CA ARG A 310 24.10 -9.52 -4.12
C ARG A 310 24.96 -9.89 -2.90
N LYS A 311 24.72 -9.25 -1.75
CA LYS A 311 25.35 -9.63 -0.49
C LYS A 311 24.92 -11.05 -0.08
N PRO A 312 25.83 -11.87 0.47
CA PRO A 312 25.48 -13.21 0.92
C PRO A 312 24.32 -13.20 1.92
N GLY A 313 23.28 -13.99 1.67
CA GLY A 313 22.15 -14.18 2.57
C GLY A 313 20.93 -13.31 2.31
N LEU A 314 20.96 -12.38 1.34
CA LEU A 314 19.79 -11.59 0.95
C LEU A 314 19.18 -12.12 -0.36
N SER A 315 17.87 -12.29 -0.38
CA SER A 315 17.11 -12.67 -1.58
C SER A 315 16.13 -11.57 -1.99
N ILE A 316 15.63 -11.64 -3.22
CA ILE A 316 14.78 -10.59 -3.80
C ILE A 316 13.45 -11.18 -4.26
N VAL A 317 12.36 -10.52 -3.89
CA VAL A 317 11.02 -10.73 -4.44
C VAL A 317 10.67 -9.53 -5.31
N ALA A 318 10.20 -9.74 -6.54
CA ALA A 318 9.58 -8.67 -7.33
C ALA A 318 8.06 -8.79 -7.27
N GLU A 319 7.40 -7.72 -6.87
CA GLU A 319 5.95 -7.65 -6.73
C GLU A 319 5.26 -6.98 -7.91
N GLY A 320 3.96 -7.24 -8.06
CA GLY A 320 3.15 -6.63 -9.11
C GLY A 320 3.60 -6.97 -10.52
N VAL A 321 4.19 -8.16 -10.72
CA VAL A 321 4.51 -8.68 -12.06
C VAL A 321 3.20 -8.97 -12.80
N GLU A 322 2.94 -8.23 -13.87
CA GLU A 322 1.70 -8.28 -14.66
C GLU A 322 1.93 -8.84 -16.07
N THR A 323 3.14 -8.72 -16.61
CA THR A 323 3.47 -9.17 -17.97
C THR A 323 4.66 -10.13 -17.98
N GLN A 324 4.71 -11.00 -19.00
CA GLN A 324 5.85 -11.91 -19.19
C GLN A 324 7.16 -11.13 -19.39
N GLU A 325 7.12 -9.98 -20.05
CA GLU A 325 8.29 -9.11 -20.25
C GLU A 325 8.86 -8.62 -18.92
N GLN A 326 8.01 -8.21 -17.97
CA GLN A 326 8.44 -7.84 -16.62
C GLN A 326 9.07 -9.03 -15.89
N ALA A 327 8.46 -10.22 -15.99
CA ALA A 327 9.01 -11.43 -15.39
C ALA A 327 10.41 -11.76 -15.95
N ASP A 328 10.56 -11.77 -17.27
CA ASP A 328 11.83 -12.05 -17.96
C ASP A 328 12.91 -11.03 -17.57
N LEU A 329 12.54 -9.74 -17.48
CA LEU A 329 13.44 -8.68 -17.03
C LEU A 329 13.93 -8.92 -15.58
N MET A 330 13.02 -9.22 -14.66
CA MET A 330 13.36 -9.47 -13.26
C MET A 330 14.25 -10.72 -13.11
N ILE A 331 13.92 -11.81 -13.82
CA ILE A 331 14.75 -13.04 -13.85
C ILE A 331 16.15 -12.71 -14.38
N GLY A 332 16.24 -11.98 -15.49
CA GLY A 332 17.51 -11.60 -16.13
C GLY A 332 18.41 -10.73 -15.23
N LYS A 333 17.80 -9.94 -14.34
CA LYS A 333 18.53 -9.14 -13.33
C LYS A 333 18.95 -9.96 -12.10
N GLY A 334 18.47 -11.19 -11.94
CA GLY A 334 18.80 -12.06 -10.80
C GLY A 334 17.83 -11.94 -9.62
N VAL A 335 16.58 -11.54 -9.87
CA VAL A 335 15.49 -11.66 -8.89
C VAL A 335 15.20 -13.14 -8.62
N HIS A 336 14.92 -13.48 -7.36
CA HIS A 336 14.81 -14.87 -6.90
C HIS A 336 13.37 -15.37 -6.89
N PHE A 337 12.43 -14.48 -6.57
CA PHE A 337 11.01 -14.78 -6.44
C PHE A 337 10.14 -13.74 -7.15
N LEU A 338 9.01 -14.18 -7.70
CA LEU A 338 8.07 -13.34 -8.41
C LEU A 338 6.66 -13.48 -7.82
N GLN A 339 5.96 -12.36 -7.73
CA GLN A 339 4.59 -12.27 -7.26
C GLN A 339 3.84 -11.24 -8.11
N GLY A 340 2.63 -11.57 -8.55
CA GLY A 340 1.83 -10.63 -9.32
C GLY A 340 0.70 -11.27 -10.12
N TYR A 341 -0.09 -10.41 -10.77
CA TYR A 341 -1.30 -10.77 -11.49
C TYR A 341 -1.03 -11.61 -12.75
N LEU A 342 0.21 -11.60 -13.27
CA LEU A 342 0.65 -12.53 -14.31
C LEU A 342 0.38 -13.99 -13.90
N TYR A 343 0.59 -14.31 -12.62
CA TYR A 343 0.37 -15.64 -12.06
C TYR A 343 -0.99 -15.76 -11.39
N SER A 344 -1.27 -14.86 -10.44
CA SER A 344 -2.53 -14.85 -9.72
C SER A 344 -2.72 -13.54 -8.96
N PRO A 345 -3.92 -12.94 -8.97
CA PRO A 345 -4.27 -11.94 -7.96
C PRO A 345 -4.37 -12.61 -6.57
N PRO A 346 -4.46 -11.83 -5.49
CA PRO A 346 -4.86 -12.36 -4.20
C PRO A 346 -6.23 -13.04 -4.31
N VAL A 347 -6.39 -14.21 -3.71
CA VAL A 347 -7.66 -14.97 -3.73
C VAL A 347 -8.07 -15.42 -2.32
N PRO A 348 -9.35 -15.68 -2.06
CA PRO A 348 -9.78 -16.27 -0.79
C PRO A 348 -9.06 -17.59 -0.49
N GLY A 349 -8.84 -17.89 0.79
CA GLY A 349 -8.03 -19.04 1.22
C GLY A 349 -8.48 -20.40 0.66
N ASN A 350 -9.79 -20.63 0.54
CA ASN A 350 -10.32 -21.86 -0.07
C ASN A 350 -9.96 -21.98 -1.57
N LYS A 351 -10.01 -20.86 -2.29
CA LYS A 351 -9.62 -20.79 -3.71
C LYS A 351 -8.12 -20.97 -3.87
N PHE A 352 -7.31 -20.36 -2.99
CA PHE A 352 -5.86 -20.57 -2.96
C PHE A 352 -5.51 -22.06 -2.82
N ILE A 353 -6.13 -22.75 -1.86
CA ILE A 353 -5.92 -24.18 -1.64
C ILE A 353 -6.31 -25.00 -2.88
N SER A 354 -7.46 -24.69 -3.47
CA SER A 354 -7.95 -25.41 -4.64
C SER A 354 -7.07 -25.24 -5.88
N GLU A 355 -6.53 -24.04 -6.09
CA GLU A 355 -5.77 -23.73 -7.31
C GLU A 355 -4.29 -24.07 -7.18
N TRP A 356 -3.69 -23.85 -6.01
CA TRP A 356 -2.23 -23.86 -5.85
C TRP A 356 -1.70 -24.98 -4.96
N VAL A 357 -2.52 -25.53 -4.06
CA VAL A 357 -2.09 -26.60 -3.14
C VAL A 357 -2.54 -27.98 -3.63
N MET A 358 -3.83 -28.13 -3.96
CA MET A 358 -4.36 -29.43 -4.37
C MET A 358 -3.94 -29.83 -5.79
N LYS A 359 -3.77 -28.88 -6.71
CA LYS A 359 -3.31 -29.18 -8.09
C LYS A 359 -1.82 -29.50 -8.18
N ALA A 360 -1.01 -28.99 -7.26
CA ALA A 360 0.44 -29.20 -7.28
C ALA A 360 0.87 -30.60 -6.78
N GLY A 361 -0.04 -31.36 -6.17
CA GLY A 361 0.19 -32.72 -5.69
C GLY A 361 -0.26 -33.84 -6.63
N GLY A 362 -0.52 -33.54 -7.91
CA GLY A 362 -1.01 -34.48 -8.93
C GLY A 362 0.04 -34.86 -9.97
#